data_AF-A0A928ARI5-F1
#
_entry.id   AF-A0A928ARI5-F1
#
_cell.length_a   1.000
_cell.length_b   1.000
_cell.length_c   1.000
_cell.angle_alpha   90.00
_cell.angle_beta   90.00
_cell.angle_gamma   90.00
#
_symmetry.space_group_name_H-M   'P 1'
#
loop_
_entity.id
_entity.type
_entity.pdbx_description
1 polymer ?
#
loop_
_entity_poly.entity_id
_entity_poly.type
_entity_poly.pdbx_seq_one_letter_code
_entity_poly.pdbx_strand_id
1 'polypeptide(L)'
;MKYSLVALLGISVAMIFWAVFTTPEDPTVENATAVGAYLYWGYFLMGAAIVAALVGAGMDLLKKPEGIKGALISVVAVVAIIVIAYVIANGHDYQIVDLGNQGYFERKATVISDTCLIIFYVAMAGAVISAIYSAVTDALK
;
A
#
# COMPACT_ATOMS: atom_id res chain seq x y z
N MET A 1 16.47 3.73 -12.64
CA MET A 1 15.08 4.08 -12.24
C MET A 1 14.12 4.18 -13.42
N LYS A 2 14.41 4.95 -14.48
CA LYS A 2 13.46 5.13 -15.61
C LYS A 2 13.16 3.82 -16.36
N TYR A 3 14.18 3.01 -16.66
CA TYR A 3 14.01 1.73 -17.36
C TYR A 3 13.34 0.63 -16.52
N SER A 4 13.60 0.60 -15.21
CA SER A 4 12.98 -0.37 -14.30
C SER A 4 11.49 -0.11 -14.12
N LEU A 5 11.07 1.16 -14.04
CA LEU A 5 9.65 1.52 -13.94
C LEU A 5 8.89 1.19 -15.23
N VAL A 6 9.48 1.50 -16.38
CA VAL A 6 8.90 1.17 -17.70
C VAL A 6 8.78 -0.35 -17.87
N ALA A 7 9.77 -1.13 -17.42
CA ALA A 7 9.70 -2.59 -17.46
C ALA A 7 8.57 -3.14 -16.57
N LEU A 8 8.44 -2.67 -15.32
CA LEU A 8 7.37 -3.11 -14.41
C LEU A 8 5.97 -2.73 -14.91
N LEU A 9 5.83 -1.53 -15.50
CA LEU A 9 4.59 -1.13 -16.16
C LEU A 9 4.30 -2.00 -17.39
N GLY A 10 5.31 -2.28 -18.22
CA GLY A 10 5.17 -3.16 -19.38
C GLY A 10 4.72 -4.56 -19.00
N ILE A 11 5.28 -5.15 -17.94
CA ILE A 11 4.86 -6.46 -17.42
C ILE A 11 3.42 -6.40 -16.91
N SER A 12 3.06 -5.37 -16.15
CA SER A 12 1.70 -5.20 -15.63
C SER A 12 0.68 -5.10 -16.76
N VAL A 13 0.98 -4.35 -17.82
CA VAL A 13 0.13 -4.24 -19.02
C VAL A 13 0.05 -5.57 -19.76
N ALA A 14 1.17 -6.29 -19.93
CA ALA A 14 1.17 -7.60 -20.58
C ALA A 14 0.30 -8.62 -19.82
N MET A 15 0.33 -8.58 -18.48
CA MET A 15 -0.56 -9.40 -17.65
C MET A 15 -2.03 -9.04 -17.89
N ILE A 16 -2.39 -7.74 -17.95
CA ILE A 16 -3.75 -7.26 -18.28
C ILE A 16 -4.24 -7.91 -19.58
N PHE A 17 -3.43 -7.82 -20.63
CA PHE A 17 -3.78 -8.45 -21.90
C PHE A 17 -3.91 -9.97 -21.77
N TRP A 18 -2.95 -10.64 -21.13
CA TRP A 18 -3.02 -12.08 -20.92
C TRP A 18 -4.31 -12.50 -20.22
N ALA A 19 -4.69 -11.83 -19.13
CA ALA A 19 -5.90 -12.15 -18.39
C ALA A 19 -7.19 -11.97 -19.20
N VAL A 20 -7.26 -10.96 -20.07
CA VAL A 20 -8.41 -10.80 -20.98
C VAL A 20 -8.57 -12.01 -21.90
N PHE A 21 -7.47 -12.61 -22.35
CA PHE A 21 -7.49 -13.77 -23.25
C PHE A 21 -7.62 -15.11 -22.52
N THR A 22 -7.30 -15.19 -21.22
CA THR A 22 -7.33 -16.44 -20.45
C THR A 22 -8.47 -16.54 -19.46
N THR A 23 -9.32 -15.52 -19.34
CA THR A 23 -10.51 -15.59 -18.47
C THR A 23 -11.56 -16.48 -19.13
N PRO A 24 -12.01 -17.56 -18.48
CA PRO A 24 -13.09 -18.41 -18.99
C PRO A 24 -14.43 -17.65 -19.08
N GLU A 25 -15.30 -18.05 -20.01
CA GLU A 25 -16.65 -17.45 -20.15
C GLU A 25 -17.49 -17.59 -18.87
N ASP A 26 -17.37 -18.74 -18.18
CA ASP A 26 -17.99 -19.02 -16.88
C ASP A 26 -16.90 -19.15 -15.80
N PRO A 27 -16.44 -18.04 -15.19
CA PRO A 27 -15.35 -18.07 -14.22
C PRO A 27 -15.81 -18.69 -12.89
N THR A 28 -15.15 -19.76 -12.46
CA THR A 28 -15.26 -20.35 -11.13
C THR A 28 -14.01 -20.04 -10.30
N VAL A 29 -14.10 -20.19 -8.97
CA VAL A 29 -12.95 -19.98 -8.06
C VAL A 29 -11.75 -20.87 -8.42
N GLU A 30 -12.00 -22.06 -8.97
CA GLU A 30 -10.97 -23.03 -9.37
C GLU A 30 -10.27 -22.65 -10.69
N ASN A 31 -11.00 -22.04 -11.63
CA ASN A 31 -10.51 -21.78 -12.98
C ASN A 31 -10.15 -20.30 -13.24
N ALA A 32 -10.38 -19.41 -12.27
CA ALA A 32 -10.01 -17.99 -12.31
C ALA A 32 -8.49 -17.77 -12.05
N THR A 33 -7.64 -18.49 -12.79
CA THR A 33 -6.17 -18.49 -12.60
C THR A 33 -5.54 -17.10 -12.73
N ALA A 34 -6.15 -16.22 -13.53
CA ALA A 34 -5.72 -14.83 -13.66
C ALA A 34 -5.76 -14.06 -12.34
N VAL A 35 -6.81 -14.26 -11.52
CA VAL A 35 -6.97 -13.57 -10.23
C VAL A 35 -5.81 -13.91 -9.30
N GLY A 36 -5.48 -15.20 -9.17
CA GLY A 36 -4.34 -15.64 -8.36
C GLY A 36 -3.02 -15.06 -8.86
N ALA A 37 -2.78 -15.07 -10.18
CA ALA A 37 -1.57 -14.51 -10.78
C ALA A 37 -1.39 -13.01 -10.47
N TYR A 38 -2.46 -12.21 -10.56
CA TYR A 38 -2.40 -10.80 -10.17
C TYR A 38 -2.16 -10.58 -8.70
N LEU A 39 -2.75 -11.43 -7.85
CA LEU A 39 -2.54 -11.32 -6.41
C LEU A 39 -1.06 -11.54 -6.07
N TYR A 40 -0.45 -12.59 -6.63
CA TYR A 40 0.99 -12.85 -6.47
C TYR A 40 1.85 -11.72 -7.03
N TRP A 41 1.53 -11.19 -8.22
CA TRP A 41 2.25 -10.07 -8.81
C TRP A 41 2.13 -8.80 -7.96
N GLY A 42 0.93 -8.51 -7.44
CA GLY A 42 0.69 -7.40 -6.53
C GLY A 42 1.49 -7.51 -5.24
N TYR A 43 1.54 -8.70 -4.63
CA TYR A 43 2.37 -8.93 -3.44
C TYR A 43 3.86 -8.78 -3.72
N PHE A 44 4.33 -9.24 -4.89
CA PHE A 44 5.71 -9.04 -5.31
C PHE A 44 6.05 -7.55 -5.47
N LEU A 45 5.21 -6.78 -6.17
CA LEU A 45 5.40 -5.35 -6.36
C LEU A 45 5.37 -4.59 -5.03
N MET A 46 4.45 -4.95 -4.13
CA MET A 46 4.37 -4.37 -2.78
C MET A 46 5.66 -4.62 -2.00
N GLY A 47 6.15 -5.87 -1.97
CA GLY A 47 7.41 -6.22 -1.32
C GLY A 47 8.60 -5.44 -1.89
N ALA A 48 8.70 -5.36 -3.22
CA ALA A 48 9.75 -4.60 -3.90
C ALA A 48 9.68 -3.10 -3.57
N ALA A 49 8.46 -2.53 -3.50
CA ALA A 49 8.25 -1.12 -3.15
C ALA A 49 8.69 -0.83 -1.70
N ILE A 50 8.34 -1.71 -0.75
CA ILE A 50 8.77 -1.58 0.65
C ILE A 50 10.29 -1.60 0.75
N VAL A 51 10.95 -2.57 0.09
CA VAL A 51 12.43 -2.67 0.09
C VAL A 51 13.06 -1.41 -0.51
N ALA A 52 12.55 -0.94 -1.66
CA ALA A 52 13.08 0.26 -2.31
C ALA A 52 12.91 1.51 -1.42
N ALA A 53 11.77 1.65 -0.74
CA ALA A 53 11.52 2.76 0.18
C ALA A 53 12.47 2.74 1.38
N LEU A 54 12.69 1.57 1.99
CA LEU A 54 13.61 1.41 3.12
C LEU A 54 15.07 1.67 2.72
N VAL A 55 15.51 1.14 1.57
CA VAL A 55 16.86 1.38 1.05
C VAL A 55 17.06 2.86 0.72
N GLY A 56 16.09 3.50 0.06
CA GLY A 56 16.13 4.93 -0.24
C GLY A 56 16.26 5.77 1.03
N ALA A 57 15.36 5.55 1.99
CA ALA A 57 15.38 6.24 3.28
C ALA A 57 16.71 6.02 4.04
N GLY A 58 17.21 4.78 4.08
CA GLY A 58 18.48 4.46 4.73
C GLY A 58 19.69 5.12 4.06
N MET A 59 19.75 5.09 2.72
CA MET A 59 20.84 5.75 1.96
C MET A 59 20.82 7.27 2.12
N ASP A 60 19.65 7.89 2.16
CA ASP A 60 19.51 9.33 2.35
C ASP A 60 19.97 9.75 3.75
N LEU A 61 19.66 8.94 4.77
CA LEU A 61 20.11 9.16 6.14
C LEU A 61 21.64 9.05 6.27
N LEU A 62 22.26 8.07 5.60
CA LEU A 62 23.71 7.88 5.60
C LEU A 62 24.47 9.02 4.93
N LYS A 63 23.90 9.60 3.86
CA LYS A 63 24.53 10.70 3.11
C LYS A 63 24.35 12.07 3.77
N LYS A 64 23.30 12.26 4.58
CA LYS A 64 22.98 13.54 5.23
C LYS A 64 22.66 13.32 6.72
N PRO A 65 23.67 13.21 7.60
CA PRO A 65 23.46 12.97 9.03
C PRO A 65 22.71 14.12 9.73
N GLU A 66 22.71 15.32 9.16
CA GLU A 66 21.91 16.47 9.65
C GLU A 66 20.39 16.22 9.57
N GLY A 67 19.94 15.32 8.69
CA GLY A 67 18.53 14.96 8.51
C GLY A 67 17.97 13.99 9.57
N ILE A 68 18.81 13.43 10.44
CA ILE A 68 18.40 12.41 11.43
C ILE A 68 17.32 12.93 12.38
N LYS A 69 17.39 14.21 12.79
CA LYS A 69 16.36 14.80 13.66
C LYS A 69 15.00 14.86 12.96
N GLY A 70 14.97 15.23 11.69
CA GLY A 70 13.75 15.25 10.89
C GLY A 70 13.19 13.84 10.65
N ALA A 71 14.06 12.87 10.40
CA ALA A 71 13.66 11.46 10.27
C ALA A 71 13.12 10.87 11.59
N LEU A 72 13.69 11.23 12.74
CA LEU A 72 13.17 10.79 14.03
C LEU A 72 11.78 11.37 14.31
N ILE A 73 11.58 12.65 13.98
CA ILE A 73 10.27 13.31 14.10
C ILE A 73 9.24 12.60 13.21
N SER A 74 9.60 12.24 11.97
CA SER A 74 8.68 11.53 11.08
C SER A 74 8.33 10.14 11.60
N VAL A 75 9.28 9.40 12.18
CA VAL A 75 9.00 8.10 12.82
C VAL A 75 8.02 8.26 13.99
N VAL A 76 8.24 9.24 14.87
CA VAL A 76 7.33 9.52 15.99
C VAL A 76 5.93 9.88 15.47
N ALA A 77 5.84 10.69 14.41
CA ALA A 77 4.56 11.03 13.80
C ALA A 77 3.84 9.81 13.22
N VAL A 78 4.54 8.91 12.53
CA VAL A 78 3.97 7.66 12.01
C VAL A 78 3.47 6.76 13.14
N VAL A 79 4.26 6.60 14.21
CA VAL A 79 3.84 5.82 15.38
C VAL A 79 2.59 6.42 16.02
N ALA A 80 2.53 7.74 16.17
CA ALA A 80 1.33 8.42 16.69
C ALA A 80 0.09 8.15 15.81
N ILE A 81 0.23 8.22 14.49
CA ILE A 81 -0.84 7.89 13.54
C ILE A 81 -1.31 6.45 13.72
N ILE A 82 -0.39 5.49 13.84
CA ILE A 82 -0.73 4.07 14.04
C ILE A 82 -1.55 3.88 15.33
N VAL A 83 -1.11 4.51 16.43
CA VAL A 83 -1.81 4.41 17.71
C VAL A 83 -3.22 5.02 17.63
N ILE A 84 -3.34 6.21 17.04
CA ILE A 84 -4.63 6.88 16.87
C ILE A 84 -5.57 6.04 15.99
N ALA A 85 -5.07 5.53 14.86
CA ALA A 85 -5.84 4.67 13.97
C ALA A 85 -6.33 3.40 14.67
N TYR A 86 -5.47 2.77 15.48
CA TYR A 86 -5.84 1.58 16.26
C TYR A 86 -6.94 1.88 17.28
N VAL A 87 -6.82 3.01 18.00
CA VAL A 87 -7.85 3.42 18.97
C VAL A 87 -9.19 3.67 18.28
N ILE A 88 -9.19 4.33 17.12
CA ILE A 88 -10.42 4.58 16.32
C ILE A 88 -11.03 3.26 15.84
N ALA A 89 -10.23 2.36 15.27
CA ALA A 89 -10.68 1.07 14.76
C ALA A 89 -11.23 0.17 15.88
N ASN A 90 -10.57 0.17 17.03
CA ASN A 90 -11.01 -0.63 18.18
C ASN A 90 -12.29 -0.07 18.83
N GLY A 91 -12.57 1.23 18.66
CA GLY A 91 -13.73 1.92 19.24
C GLY A 91 -15.08 1.67 18.57
N HIS A 92 -15.12 1.06 17.38
CA HIS A 92 -16.37 0.84 16.62
C HIS A 92 -16.53 -0.62 16.20
N ASP A 93 -17.74 -1.18 16.32
CA ASP A 93 -17.97 -2.58 15.99
C ASP A 93 -18.32 -2.78 14.50
N TYR A 94 -17.37 -3.31 13.72
CA TYR A 94 -17.54 -3.64 12.31
C TYR A 94 -17.63 -5.15 12.15
N GLN A 95 -18.82 -5.61 11.76
CA GLN A 95 -19.07 -7.01 11.46
C GLN A 95 -18.83 -7.26 9.98
N ILE A 96 -17.67 -7.85 9.64
CA ILE A 96 -17.36 -8.26 8.28
C ILE A 96 -17.80 -9.71 8.11
N VAL A 97 -18.71 -9.94 7.17
CA VAL A 97 -19.21 -11.28 6.84
C VAL A 97 -18.08 -12.12 6.25
N ASP A 98 -17.88 -13.30 6.81
CA ASP A 98 -17.00 -14.34 6.26
C ASP A 98 -17.83 -15.20 5.29
N LEU A 99 -17.66 -14.91 3.99
CA LEU A 99 -18.37 -15.61 2.92
C LEU A 99 -17.98 -17.10 2.83
N GLY A 100 -16.79 -17.48 3.33
CA GLY A 100 -16.31 -18.86 3.31
C GLY A 100 -16.88 -19.70 4.45
N ASN A 101 -17.04 -19.11 5.63
CA ASN A 101 -17.44 -19.84 6.84
C ASN A 101 -18.86 -19.54 7.34
N GLN A 102 -19.67 -18.81 6.55
CA GLN A 102 -21.07 -18.47 6.89
C GLN A 102 -21.18 -17.78 8.27
N GLY A 103 -20.25 -16.87 8.56
CA GLY A 103 -20.12 -16.22 9.87
C GLY A 103 -19.53 -14.83 9.76
N TYR A 104 -18.84 -14.39 10.81
CA TYR A 104 -18.12 -13.12 10.84
C TYR A 104 -16.65 -13.34 11.16
N PHE A 105 -15.77 -12.51 10.60
CA PHE A 105 -14.35 -12.54 10.94
C PHE A 105 -14.11 -12.22 12.42
N GLU A 106 -13.03 -12.78 12.99
CA GLU A 106 -12.63 -12.47 14.37
C GLU A 106 -12.40 -10.97 14.55
N ARG A 107 -12.88 -10.42 15.67
CA ARG A 107 -12.73 -9.00 16.02
C ARG A 107 -11.29 -8.50 15.93
N LYS A 108 -10.30 -9.31 16.32
CA LYS A 108 -8.89 -8.90 16.22
C LYS A 108 -8.47 -8.65 14.77
N ALA A 109 -8.90 -9.51 13.84
CA ALA A 109 -8.59 -9.37 12.43
C ALA A 109 -9.29 -8.15 11.83
N THR A 110 -10.54 -7.90 12.18
CA THR A 110 -11.29 -6.73 11.68
C THR A 110 -10.71 -5.41 12.18
N VAL A 111 -10.30 -5.33 13.46
CA VAL A 111 -9.64 -4.12 14.02
C VAL A 111 -8.30 -3.84 13.35
N ILE A 112 -7.48 -4.88 13.09
CA ILE A 112 -6.21 -4.68 12.38
C ILE A 112 -6.45 -4.20 10.95
N SER A 113 -7.39 -4.82 10.25
CA SER A 113 -7.72 -4.44 8.87
C SER A 113 -8.19 -2.98 8.79
N ASP A 114 -9.07 -2.57 9.70
CA ASP A 114 -9.59 -1.20 9.73
C ASP A 114 -8.49 -0.18 10.12
N THR A 115 -7.62 -0.55 11.07
CA THR A 115 -6.43 0.25 11.43
C THR A 115 -5.54 0.50 10.21
N CYS A 116 -5.22 -0.55 9.45
CA CYS A 116 -4.41 -0.44 8.23
C CYS A 116 -5.05 0.48 7.18
N LEU A 117 -6.37 0.41 7.05
CA LEU A 117 -7.13 1.18 6.08
C LEU A 117 -7.18 2.67 6.44
N ILE A 118 -7.36 3.00 7.73
CA ILE A 118 -7.24 4.38 8.24
C ILE A 118 -5.82 4.92 8.01
N ILE A 119 -4.78 4.17 8.36
CA ILE A 119 -3.38 4.56 8.13
C ILE A 119 -3.14 4.83 6.65
N PHE A 120 -3.63 3.97 5.77
CA PHE A 120 -3.50 4.13 4.32
C PHE A 120 -4.13 5.44 3.84
N TYR A 121 -5.35 5.78 4.27
CA TYR A 121 -6.00 7.02 3.87
C TYR A 121 -5.26 8.27 4.38
N VAL A 122 -4.79 8.25 5.62
CA VAL A 122 -4.00 9.37 6.18
C VAL A 122 -2.69 9.55 5.41
N ALA A 123 -1.98 8.45 5.13
CA ALA A 123 -0.73 8.48 4.37
C ALA A 123 -0.96 8.97 2.93
N MET A 124 -2.03 8.50 2.27
CA MET A 124 -2.39 8.92 0.93
C MET A 124 -2.70 10.43 0.89
N ALA A 125 -3.51 10.93 1.83
CA ALA A 125 -3.80 12.36 1.93
C ALA A 125 -2.52 13.19 2.12
N GLY A 126 -1.63 12.75 3.03
CA GLY A 126 -0.33 13.39 3.25
C GLY A 126 0.54 13.41 1.99
N ALA A 127 0.59 12.29 1.25
CA ALA A 127 1.34 12.18 0.01
C ALA A 127 0.80 13.13 -1.08
N VAL A 128 -0.52 13.20 -1.25
CA VAL A 128 -1.16 14.11 -2.21
C VAL A 128 -0.88 15.57 -1.86
N ILE A 129 -1.07 15.97 -0.60
CA ILE A 129 -0.80 17.33 -0.14
C ILE A 129 0.69 17.68 -0.36
N SER A 130 1.60 16.77 -0.01
CA SER A 130 3.04 16.97 -0.20
C SER A 130 3.40 17.12 -1.68
N ALA A 131 2.78 16.33 -2.57
CA ALA A 131 3.02 16.42 -4.00
C ALA A 131 2.53 17.77 -4.57
N ILE A 132 1.35 18.23 -4.17
CA ILE A 132 0.80 19.54 -4.55
C ILE A 132 1.71 20.66 -4.05
N TYR A 133 2.12 20.62 -2.78
CA TYR A 133 3.00 21.62 -2.19
C TYR A 133 4.33 21.73 -2.96
N SER A 134 4.93 20.58 -3.31
CA SER A 134 6.15 20.53 -4.11
C SER A 134 5.94 21.17 -5.48
N ALA A 135 4.87 20.80 -6.19
CA ALA A 135 4.57 21.32 -7.52
C ALA A 135 4.32 22.83 -7.51
N VAL A 136 3.57 23.34 -6.54
CA VAL A 136 3.28 24.77 -6.40
C VAL A 136 4.55 25.56 -6.07
N THR A 137 5.36 25.08 -5.12
CA THR A 137 6.59 25.76 -4.72
C THR A 137 7.60 25.83 -5.87
N ASP A 138 7.68 24.78 -6.68
CA ASP A 138 8.55 24.78 -7.86
C ASP A 138 8.02 25.67 -8.98
N ALA A 139 6.69 25.80 -9.15
CA ALA A 139 6.08 26.70 -10.13
C ALA A 139 6.20 28.19 -9.76
N LEU A 140 6.40 28.50 -8.47
CA LEU A 140 6.56 29.87 -7.96
C LEU A 140 8.02 30.33 -7.88
N LYS A 141 8.98 29.44 -8.15
CA LYS A 141 10.40 29.77 -8.30
C LYS A 141 10.72 30.15 -9.74
#